data_AF-A0A7S0PZE4-F1
#
_entry.id   AF-A0A7S0PZE4-F1
#
_cell.length_a   1.000
_cell.length_b   1.000
_cell.length_c   1.000
_cell.angle_alpha   90.00
_cell.angle_beta   90.00
_cell.angle_gamma   90.00
#
_symmetry.space_group_name_H-M   'P 1'
#
loop_
_entity.id
_entity.type
_entity.pdbx_description
1 polymer ?
#
loop_
_entity_poly.entity_id
_entity_poly.type
_entity_poly.pdbx_seq_one_letter_code
_entity_poly.pdbx_strand_id
1 'polypeptide(L)'
;LLAALGAMHSEPRVDHETRDCLVLHLGRAAKAVGPQTFLHLLPLKVGTSGDAEDTGWLLPVLRGHIGNASLAFFVSYFMPMQEWLFQRSTELSADDRPFEAKNLLNLFEQVWSLLPGFCSCARDAGSAFPSLAKPLGAAINEHPQVRPAILQALCLLILSLRAQKSATLVEGSTTLTLTPEATLGLEAIGKYAKNFLPLLFNVHQAELPGRRRQLQETICTFATITPAPLLTDFFKAVLRKLLEASTAPEPEEKVLETQCSLLELLVALCPSLQQPDVVLLWRAVRPHLGSASTLLQKKAYKATAAMAEAHESFVRERLPELRAAIEEAAPLCQTACKRKRLVCLQALTSQLTASQLGDVLPSLLGETVLATKDANVKTRAAAFDLLLFLGTTVEKHAPPAERGGALQQLLTTVAAGLAGKSPLMMSASLVALSRLLYAYRGLSDLVPFSTQLFETVLTLLEHKAQEVVRSVIVFIKVMLSTLPLEAIQPLLPQMVPPMLAWCNNKHAHLKYQVRYLMERLVKRFGYELMHGVTPEAHQRLLTHMRKQKERARRHVEKRLAAKGEGGSARHEDYEELLAEGEDEAGDDDDEEGGGGGGGGG
;
A
#
# COMPACT_ATOMS: atom_id res chain seq x y z
N LEU A 1 44.85 8.40 -8.35
CA LEU A 1 43.78 7.82 -9.18
C LEU A 1 42.48 8.64 -9.08
N LEU A 2 41.85 8.78 -7.90
CA LEU A 2 40.60 9.55 -7.76
C LEU A 2 40.68 11.00 -8.26
N ALA A 3 41.77 11.72 -7.95
CA ALA A 3 41.99 13.07 -8.48
C ALA A 3 42.09 13.12 -10.02
N ALA A 4 42.72 12.12 -10.64
CA ALA A 4 42.82 12.02 -12.10
C ALA A 4 41.46 11.70 -12.74
N LEU A 5 40.68 10.82 -12.11
CA LEU A 5 39.29 10.54 -12.51
C LEU A 5 38.39 11.78 -12.36
N GLY A 6 38.61 12.59 -11.33
CA GLY A 6 37.92 13.88 -11.15
C GLY A 6 38.27 14.89 -12.25
N ALA A 7 39.55 14.98 -12.65
CA ALA A 7 39.99 15.84 -13.75
C ALA A 7 39.38 15.42 -15.09
N MET A 8 39.30 14.11 -15.36
CA MET A 8 38.65 13.56 -16.56
C MET A 8 37.17 13.96 -16.68
N HIS A 9 36.45 14.11 -15.58
CA HIS A 9 35.04 14.50 -15.62
C HIS A 9 34.84 15.87 -16.32
N SER A 10 35.77 16.80 -16.05
CA SER A 10 35.74 18.16 -16.60
C SER A 10 36.31 18.27 -18.02
N GLU A 11 36.82 17.18 -18.60
CA GLU A 11 37.35 17.19 -19.96
C GLU A 11 36.21 17.24 -21.01
N PRO A 12 36.25 18.20 -21.96
CA PRO A 12 35.19 18.33 -22.98
C PRO A 12 35.03 17.11 -23.89
N ARG A 13 36.10 16.31 -24.04
CA ARG A 13 36.18 15.19 -24.98
C ARG A 13 35.51 13.90 -24.49
N VAL A 14 35.13 13.84 -23.22
CA VAL A 14 34.43 12.68 -22.66
C VAL A 14 32.97 12.72 -23.09
N ASP A 15 32.45 11.62 -23.61
CA ASP A 15 31.03 11.49 -23.99
C ASP A 15 30.13 11.30 -22.75
N HIS A 16 28.81 11.42 -22.94
CA HIS A 16 27.84 11.35 -21.83
C HIS A 16 27.86 9.99 -21.13
N GLU A 17 27.93 8.89 -21.88
CA GLU A 17 27.87 7.53 -21.33
C GLU A 17 29.11 7.23 -20.48
N THR A 18 30.29 7.67 -20.94
CA THR A 18 31.53 7.58 -20.16
C THR A 18 31.47 8.45 -18.90
N ARG A 19 30.89 9.66 -18.96
CA ARG A 19 30.71 10.50 -17.76
C ARG A 19 29.78 9.85 -16.72
N ASP A 20 28.68 9.24 -17.16
CA ASP A 20 27.75 8.53 -16.27
C ASP A 20 28.45 7.34 -15.60
N CYS A 21 29.21 6.56 -16.38
CA CYS A 21 30.03 5.47 -15.85
C CYS A 21 31.05 5.98 -14.82
N LEU A 22 31.74 7.09 -15.12
CA LEU A 22 32.72 7.70 -14.23
C LEU A 22 32.08 8.14 -12.90
N VAL A 23 30.95 8.84 -12.95
CA VAL A 23 30.18 9.29 -11.78
C VAL A 23 29.77 8.11 -10.91
N LEU A 24 29.28 7.02 -11.51
CA LEU A 24 28.90 5.81 -10.79
C LEU A 24 30.09 5.17 -10.07
N HIS A 25 31.26 5.09 -10.71
CA HIS A 25 32.46 4.51 -10.11
C HIS A 25 33.04 5.39 -9.01
N LEU A 26 33.04 6.72 -9.20
CA LEU A 26 33.42 7.68 -8.16
C LEU A 26 32.49 7.57 -6.95
N GLY A 27 31.18 7.43 -7.17
CA GLY A 27 30.21 7.15 -6.12
C GLY A 27 30.55 5.86 -5.35
N ARG A 28 30.72 4.74 -6.05
CA ARG A 28 31.11 3.47 -5.41
C ARG A 28 32.41 3.57 -4.61
N ALA A 29 33.40 4.29 -5.13
CA ALA A 29 34.64 4.56 -4.43
C ALA A 29 34.39 5.38 -3.15
N ALA A 30 33.59 6.45 -3.23
CA ALA A 30 33.20 7.27 -2.08
C ALA A 30 32.50 6.44 -0.98
N LYS A 31 31.63 5.50 -1.38
CA LYS A 31 30.95 4.59 -0.44
C LYS A 31 31.91 3.66 0.28
N ALA A 32 32.93 3.17 -0.42
CA ALA A 32 33.91 2.24 0.14
C ALA A 32 34.86 2.92 1.12
N VAL A 33 35.45 4.05 0.71
CA VAL A 33 36.47 4.76 1.52
C VAL A 33 35.87 5.73 2.54
N GLY A 34 34.60 6.09 2.37
CA GLY A 34 33.90 7.08 3.19
C GLY A 34 34.07 8.52 2.68
N PRO A 35 33.07 9.40 2.93
CA PRO A 35 33.04 10.75 2.37
C PRO A 35 34.20 11.63 2.85
N GLN A 36 34.70 11.43 4.07
CA GLN A 36 35.83 12.20 4.60
C GLN A 36 37.12 11.95 3.82
N THR A 37 37.50 10.68 3.65
CA THR A 37 38.69 10.30 2.89
C THR A 37 38.52 10.63 1.41
N PHE A 38 37.32 10.43 0.86
CA PHE A 38 37.01 10.77 -0.52
C PHE A 38 37.21 12.27 -0.80
N LEU A 39 36.63 13.15 0.02
CA LEU A 39 36.72 14.60 -0.15
C LEU A 39 38.10 15.17 0.18
N HIS A 40 38.92 14.47 0.99
CA HIS A 40 40.33 14.82 1.13
C HIS A 40 41.11 14.58 -0.18
N LEU A 41 40.76 13.54 -0.94
CA LEU A 41 41.41 13.20 -2.21
C LEU A 41 40.84 13.97 -3.41
N LEU A 42 39.56 14.29 -3.37
CA LEU A 42 38.85 15.06 -4.39
C LEU A 42 37.98 16.14 -3.71
N PRO A 43 38.56 17.32 -3.40
CA PRO A 43 37.89 18.36 -2.64
C PRO A 43 36.66 18.93 -3.35
N LEU A 44 35.62 19.21 -2.57
CA LEU A 44 34.46 19.98 -2.99
C LEU A 44 34.82 21.47 -3.00
N LYS A 45 34.68 22.10 -4.17
CA LYS A 45 34.93 23.51 -4.41
C LYS A 45 33.70 24.09 -5.08
N VAL A 46 33.26 25.27 -4.63
CA VAL A 46 32.10 25.97 -5.19
C VAL A 46 32.61 27.22 -5.88
N GLY A 47 32.55 27.24 -7.21
CA GLY A 47 32.95 28.38 -8.00
C GLY A 47 31.93 29.51 -7.89
N THR A 48 32.34 30.68 -7.40
CA THR A 48 31.49 31.90 -7.34
C THR A 48 31.88 32.97 -8.37
N SER A 49 32.88 32.68 -9.20
CA SER A 49 33.39 33.52 -10.27
C SER A 49 33.79 32.66 -11.47
N GLY A 50 33.81 33.24 -12.68
CA GLY A 50 33.91 32.49 -13.94
C GLY A 50 35.16 31.61 -14.10
N ASP A 51 36.25 31.91 -13.39
CA ASP A 51 37.52 31.18 -13.47
C ASP A 51 37.76 30.25 -12.25
N ALA A 52 36.82 30.20 -11.30
CA ALA A 52 36.97 29.37 -10.11
C ALA A 52 36.65 27.91 -10.42
N GLU A 53 37.51 26.99 -9.97
CA GLU A 53 37.25 25.55 -10.06
C GLU A 53 35.95 25.19 -9.31
N ASP A 54 35.00 24.58 -10.02
CA ASP A 54 33.73 24.11 -9.47
C ASP A 54 33.64 22.58 -9.53
N THR A 55 33.58 21.96 -8.36
CA THR A 55 33.34 20.53 -8.20
C THR A 55 32.02 20.24 -7.51
N GLY A 56 31.07 21.18 -7.54
CA GLY A 56 29.70 21.04 -6.99
C GLY A 56 28.94 19.81 -7.50
N TRP A 57 29.28 19.32 -8.70
CA TRP A 57 28.76 18.07 -9.28
C TRP A 57 29.03 16.82 -8.42
N LEU A 58 29.98 16.87 -7.47
CA LEU A 58 30.25 15.80 -6.51
C LEU A 58 29.11 15.61 -5.51
N LEU A 59 28.29 16.63 -5.22
CA LEU A 59 27.17 16.51 -4.28
C LEU A 59 26.12 15.48 -4.75
N PRO A 60 25.61 15.52 -6.00
CA PRO A 60 24.78 14.46 -6.55
C PRO A 60 25.44 13.08 -6.53
N VAL A 61 26.75 13.00 -6.80
CA VAL A 61 27.50 11.73 -6.76
C VAL A 61 27.45 11.12 -5.35
N LEU A 62 27.64 11.93 -4.31
CA LEU A 62 27.64 11.49 -2.92
C LEU A 62 26.26 11.07 -2.42
N ARG A 63 25.16 11.70 -2.87
CA ARG A 63 23.80 11.51 -2.31
C ARG A 63 23.34 10.04 -2.22
N GLY A 64 23.73 9.19 -3.16
CA GLY A 64 23.42 7.74 -3.15
C GLY A 64 24.53 6.84 -2.62
N HIS A 65 25.67 7.41 -2.24
CA HIS A 65 26.92 6.68 -2.07
C HIS A 65 27.64 7.00 -0.75
N ILE A 66 26.91 7.47 0.26
CA ILE A 66 27.49 7.62 1.60
C ILE A 66 27.58 6.25 2.26
N GLY A 67 28.79 5.92 2.73
CA GLY A 67 29.11 4.74 3.53
C GLY A 67 30.26 5.07 4.47
N ASN A 68 30.41 4.31 5.56
CA ASN A 68 31.49 4.50 6.55
C ASN A 68 31.65 5.97 7.02
N ALA A 69 30.55 6.70 7.17
CA ALA A 69 30.57 8.12 7.47
C ALA A 69 30.34 8.41 8.96
N SER A 70 30.89 9.54 9.41
CA SER A 70 30.76 10.07 10.77
C SER A 70 29.90 11.33 10.75
N LEU A 71 29.00 11.48 11.72
CA LEU A 71 28.22 12.70 11.89
C LEU A 71 29.11 13.87 12.32
N ALA A 72 30.18 13.62 13.08
CA ALA A 72 31.16 14.65 13.42
C ALA A 72 31.80 15.26 12.16
N PHE A 73 32.05 14.47 11.11
CA PHE A 73 32.53 15.00 9.83
C PHE A 73 31.47 15.87 9.14
N PHE A 74 30.19 15.47 9.19
CA PHE A 74 29.12 16.33 8.66
C PHE A 74 29.07 17.68 9.39
N VAL A 75 29.22 17.68 10.72
CA VAL A 75 29.30 18.89 11.55
C VAL A 75 30.49 19.76 11.16
N SER A 76 31.69 19.19 11.00
CA SER A 76 32.89 20.00 10.78
C SER A 76 33.05 20.49 9.34
N TYR A 77 32.50 19.76 8.36
CA TYR A 77 32.69 20.06 6.94
C TYR A 77 31.44 20.66 6.27
N PHE A 78 30.30 19.98 6.37
CA PHE A 78 29.09 20.36 5.63
C PHE A 78 28.26 21.43 6.32
N MET A 79 28.27 21.52 7.66
CA MET A 79 27.53 22.57 8.38
C MET A 79 28.06 23.98 8.08
N PRO A 80 29.38 24.28 8.15
CA PRO A 80 29.89 25.59 7.75
C PRO A 80 29.62 25.88 6.27
N MET A 81 29.71 24.85 5.42
CA MET A 81 29.48 24.99 3.99
C MET A 81 28.03 25.39 3.67
N GLN A 82 27.03 24.75 4.29
CA GLN A 82 25.63 25.10 4.03
C GLN A 82 25.29 26.50 4.55
N GLU A 83 25.87 26.94 5.67
CA GLU A 83 25.69 28.31 6.17
C GLU A 83 26.24 29.33 5.16
N TRP A 84 27.45 29.09 4.66
CA TRP A 84 28.08 29.94 3.66
C TRP A 84 27.27 29.97 2.35
N LEU A 85 26.82 28.81 1.85
CA LEU A 85 26.01 28.73 0.63
C LEU A 85 24.72 29.53 0.76
N PHE A 86 24.03 29.42 1.89
CA PHE A 86 22.79 30.14 2.15
C PHE A 86 23.01 31.65 2.26
N GLN A 87 23.99 32.08 3.07
CA GLN A 87 24.33 33.50 3.22
C GLN A 87 24.72 34.12 1.87
N ARG A 88 25.60 33.46 1.13
CA ARG A 88 26.04 33.96 -0.18
C ARG A 88 24.91 34.01 -1.20
N SER A 89 24.00 33.03 -1.17
CA SER A 89 22.77 33.07 -1.99
C SER A 89 21.91 34.29 -1.65
N THR A 90 21.77 34.65 -0.37
CA THR A 90 20.98 35.81 0.05
C THR A 90 21.62 37.13 -0.37
N GLU A 91 22.94 37.25 -0.27
CA GLU A 91 23.70 38.42 -0.75
C GLU A 91 23.53 38.61 -2.27
N LEU A 92 23.73 37.53 -3.06
CA LEU A 92 23.57 37.60 -4.51
C LEU A 92 22.14 37.90 -4.95
N SER A 93 21.14 37.49 -4.16
CA SER A 93 19.74 37.87 -4.40
C SER A 93 19.51 39.36 -4.15
N ALA A 94 20.20 39.94 -3.15
CA ALA A 94 20.14 41.37 -2.86
C ALA A 94 20.89 42.21 -3.90
N ASP A 95 21.97 41.67 -4.48
CA ASP A 95 22.77 42.27 -5.55
C ASP A 95 22.14 42.12 -6.96
N ASP A 96 20.86 41.75 -7.06
CA ASP A 96 20.11 41.54 -8.31
C ASP A 96 20.73 40.47 -9.25
N ARG A 97 21.34 39.42 -8.69
CA ARG A 97 21.91 38.26 -9.40
C ARG A 97 21.14 36.97 -9.09
N PRO A 98 19.85 36.86 -9.48
CA PRO A 98 18.96 35.78 -9.06
C PRO A 98 19.35 34.39 -9.60
N PHE A 99 19.99 34.32 -10.77
CA PHE A 99 20.39 33.04 -11.35
C PHE A 99 21.49 32.36 -10.53
N GLU A 100 22.51 33.12 -10.14
CA GLU A 100 23.62 32.62 -9.33
C GLU A 100 23.19 32.32 -7.91
N ALA A 101 22.35 33.17 -7.33
CA ALA A 101 21.71 32.90 -6.05
C ALA A 101 20.95 31.56 -6.07
N LYS A 102 20.13 31.33 -7.11
CA LYS A 102 19.40 30.06 -7.28
C LYS A 102 20.34 28.86 -7.41
N ASN A 103 21.49 29.01 -8.08
CA ASN A 103 22.48 27.92 -8.17
C ASN A 103 23.06 27.57 -6.79
N LEU A 104 23.43 28.58 -5.99
CA LEU A 104 23.92 28.36 -4.62
C LEU A 104 22.82 27.76 -3.71
N LEU A 105 21.57 28.17 -3.88
CA LEU A 105 20.44 27.59 -3.16
C LEU A 105 20.23 26.11 -3.53
N ASN A 106 20.40 25.73 -4.80
CA ASN A 106 20.37 24.33 -5.21
C ASN A 106 21.50 23.52 -4.55
N LEU A 107 22.72 24.06 -4.48
CA LEU A 107 23.83 23.42 -3.78
C LEU A 107 23.55 23.29 -2.28
N PHE A 108 22.95 24.32 -1.66
CA PHE A 108 22.49 24.27 -0.27
C PHE A 108 21.51 23.11 -0.05
N GLU A 109 20.49 22.97 -0.90
CA GLU A 109 19.56 21.84 -0.82
C GLU A 109 20.25 20.49 -1.01
N GLN A 110 21.23 20.42 -1.92
CA GLN A 110 22.00 19.20 -2.18
C GLN A 110 22.86 18.81 -0.97
N VAL A 111 23.49 19.76 -0.27
CA VAL A 111 24.25 19.47 0.96
C VAL A 111 23.33 18.84 2.01
N TRP A 112 22.15 19.42 2.25
CA TRP A 112 21.17 18.83 3.17
C TRP A 112 20.66 17.46 2.72
N SER A 113 20.57 17.22 1.41
CA SER A 113 20.17 15.93 0.85
C SER A 113 21.17 14.78 1.11
N LEU A 114 22.41 15.10 1.51
CA LEU A 114 23.41 14.12 1.93
C LEU A 114 23.16 13.58 3.35
N LEU A 115 22.56 14.38 4.22
CA LEU A 115 22.41 14.08 5.65
C LEU A 115 21.73 12.72 5.93
N PRO A 116 20.66 12.30 5.21
CA PRO A 116 20.09 10.96 5.36
C PRO A 116 21.11 9.82 5.22
N GLY A 117 22.04 9.94 4.27
CA GLY A 117 23.11 8.97 4.05
C GLY A 117 24.04 8.89 5.26
N PHE A 118 24.46 10.03 5.80
CA PHE A 118 25.28 10.10 7.01
C PHE A 118 24.57 9.46 8.22
N CYS A 119 23.29 9.78 8.41
CA CYS A 119 22.48 9.23 9.49
C CYS A 119 22.26 7.72 9.38
N SER A 120 22.23 7.16 8.17
CA SER A 120 22.03 5.72 7.96
C SER A 120 23.23 4.85 8.38
N CYS A 121 24.43 5.42 8.45
CA CYS A 121 25.67 4.71 8.79
C CYS A 121 26.38 5.25 10.04
N ALA A 122 25.75 6.18 10.76
CA ALA A 122 26.36 6.84 11.92
C ALA A 122 26.67 5.86 13.05
N ARG A 123 27.88 5.95 13.60
CA ARG A 123 28.32 5.22 14.81
C ARG A 123 28.67 6.15 15.97
N ASP A 124 28.85 7.43 15.68
CA ASP A 124 29.27 8.50 16.60
C ASP A 124 28.11 9.41 17.02
N ALA A 125 26.86 8.95 16.87
CA ALA A 125 25.67 9.73 17.16
C ALA A 125 25.65 10.27 18.60
N GLY A 126 26.15 9.49 19.57
CA GLY A 126 26.20 9.88 20.98
C GLY A 126 26.98 11.18 21.23
N SER A 127 28.10 11.38 20.53
CA SER A 127 28.96 12.57 20.68
C SER A 127 28.66 13.67 19.67
N ALA A 128 28.24 13.32 18.45
CA ALA A 128 28.08 14.29 17.37
C ALA A 128 26.68 14.95 17.33
N PHE A 129 25.63 14.23 17.72
CA PHE A 129 24.25 14.74 17.64
C PHE A 129 24.00 16.02 18.45
N PRO A 130 24.57 16.21 19.66
CA PRO A 130 24.40 17.45 20.42
C PRO A 130 24.73 18.73 19.63
N SER A 131 25.78 18.69 18.80
CA SER A 131 26.19 19.82 17.96
C SER A 131 25.26 20.02 16.75
N LEU A 132 24.54 18.99 16.33
CA LEU A 132 23.57 19.06 15.23
C LEU A 132 22.17 19.46 15.71
N ALA A 133 21.80 19.17 16.95
CA ALA A 133 20.42 19.27 17.42
C ALA A 133 19.80 20.66 17.21
N LYS A 134 20.52 21.73 17.58
CA LYS A 134 20.03 23.11 17.42
C LYS A 134 19.96 23.54 15.95
N PRO A 135 21.03 23.38 15.13
CA PRO A 135 20.95 23.68 13.70
C PRO A 135 19.84 22.92 12.96
N LEU A 136 19.64 21.64 13.25
CA LEU A 136 18.56 20.85 12.65
C LEU A 136 17.18 21.40 13.03
N GLY A 137 16.98 21.76 14.31
CA GLY A 137 15.74 22.37 14.77
C GLY A 137 15.43 23.70 14.07
N ALA A 138 16.43 24.56 13.93
CA ALA A 138 16.29 25.83 13.20
C ALA A 138 15.93 25.59 11.72
N ALA A 139 16.67 24.72 11.04
CA ALA A 139 16.44 24.45 9.63
C ALA A 139 15.07 23.80 9.33
N ILE A 140 14.56 22.94 10.22
CA ILE A 140 13.19 22.39 10.11
C ILE A 140 12.14 23.51 10.11
N ASN A 141 12.33 24.52 10.96
CA ASN A 141 11.41 25.64 11.11
C ASN A 141 11.53 26.63 9.94
N GLU A 142 12.76 27.04 9.62
CA GLU A 142 13.07 28.18 8.76
C GLU A 142 13.15 27.82 7.27
N HIS A 143 13.42 26.56 6.93
CA HIS A 143 13.72 26.15 5.55
C HIS A 143 12.85 24.97 5.08
N PRO A 144 11.62 25.24 4.57
CA PRO A 144 10.71 24.20 4.07
C PRO A 144 11.30 23.30 2.98
N GLN A 145 12.22 23.80 2.16
CA GLN A 145 12.83 23.08 1.04
C GLN A 145 13.79 21.96 1.47
N VAL A 146 14.47 22.10 2.62
CA VAL A 146 15.38 21.06 3.16
C VAL A 146 14.75 20.20 4.24
N ARG A 147 13.61 20.62 4.78
CA ARG A 147 12.84 19.90 5.80
C ARG A 147 12.66 18.41 5.47
N PRO A 148 12.29 17.99 4.23
CA PRO A 148 12.16 16.56 3.93
C PRO A 148 13.45 15.76 4.13
N ALA A 149 14.60 16.31 3.77
CA ALA A 149 15.88 15.64 3.96
C ALA A 149 16.21 15.50 5.46
N ILE A 150 15.96 16.55 6.24
CA ILE A 150 16.23 16.53 7.69
C ILE A 150 15.30 15.55 8.43
N LEU A 151 14.00 15.55 8.12
CA LEU A 151 13.04 14.62 8.72
C LEU A 151 13.41 13.17 8.41
N GLN A 152 13.74 12.87 7.15
CA GLN A 152 14.22 11.54 6.74
C GLN A 152 15.50 11.15 7.50
N ALA A 153 16.45 12.08 7.62
CA ALA A 153 17.70 11.84 8.33
C ALA A 153 17.49 11.49 9.79
N LEU A 154 16.63 12.24 10.50
CA LEU A 154 16.29 11.95 11.90
C LEU A 154 15.64 10.57 12.06
N CYS A 155 14.71 10.20 11.18
CA CYS A 155 14.12 8.85 11.17
C CYS A 155 15.19 7.78 10.96
N LEU A 156 16.01 7.91 9.91
CA LEU A 156 17.05 6.93 9.58
C LEU A 156 18.11 6.81 10.68
N LEU A 157 18.45 7.90 11.36
CA LEU A 157 19.37 7.88 12.48
C LEU A 157 18.84 6.99 13.61
N ILE A 158 17.59 7.23 14.03
CA ILE A 158 16.98 6.46 15.12
C ILE A 158 16.79 4.98 14.72
N LEU A 159 16.30 4.73 13.50
CA LEU A 159 16.06 3.38 12.99
C LEU A 159 17.35 2.59 12.80
N SER A 160 18.41 3.22 12.28
CA SER A 160 19.72 2.57 12.09
C SER A 160 20.36 2.21 13.43
N LEU A 161 20.32 3.11 14.42
CA LEU A 161 20.82 2.83 15.77
C LEU A 161 20.05 1.65 16.41
N ARG A 162 18.73 1.56 16.22
CA ARG A 162 17.94 0.41 16.70
C ARG A 162 18.25 -0.91 16.01
N ALA A 163 18.67 -0.85 14.76
CA ALA A 163 19.08 -2.03 14.00
C ALA A 163 20.48 -2.54 14.43
N GLN A 164 21.31 -1.70 15.06
CA GLN A 164 22.65 -2.05 15.55
C GLN A 164 22.57 -2.90 16.82
N LYS A 165 22.37 -4.20 16.63
CA LYS A 165 22.35 -5.20 17.69
C LYS A 165 23.57 -6.10 17.64
N SER A 166 24.12 -6.43 18.81
CA SER A 166 25.14 -7.44 19.00
C SER A 166 24.51 -8.73 19.52
N ALA A 167 25.01 -9.87 19.03
CA ALA A 167 24.58 -11.19 19.49
C ALA A 167 25.50 -11.65 20.63
N THR A 168 24.91 -11.87 21.81
CA THR A 168 25.59 -12.47 22.95
C THR A 168 25.04 -13.88 23.20
N LEU A 169 25.93 -14.87 23.18
CA LEU A 169 25.62 -16.26 23.51
C LEU A 169 25.71 -16.43 25.02
N VAL A 170 24.58 -16.71 25.67
CA VAL A 170 24.53 -17.04 27.10
C VAL A 170 23.77 -18.36 27.23
N GLU A 171 24.42 -19.39 27.79
CA GLU A 171 23.81 -20.69 28.13
C GLU A 171 22.99 -21.35 26.99
N GLY A 172 23.48 -21.30 25.75
CA GLY A 172 22.80 -21.91 24.59
C GLY A 172 21.65 -21.07 24.00
N SER A 173 21.36 -19.89 24.56
CA SER A 173 20.42 -18.91 24.01
C SER A 173 21.16 -17.71 23.39
N THR A 174 20.79 -17.35 22.16
CA THR A 174 21.32 -16.15 21.49
C THR A 174 20.44 -14.96 21.85
N THR A 175 20.99 -14.01 22.61
CA THR A 175 20.30 -12.75 22.93
C THR A 175 20.84 -11.63 22.05
N LEU A 176 19.94 -10.88 21.42
CA LEU A 176 20.28 -9.71 20.61
C LEU A 176 20.08 -8.44 21.45
N THR A 177 21.17 -7.80 21.85
CA THR A 177 21.16 -6.55 22.63
C THR A 177 21.66 -5.39 21.78
N LEU A 178 21.23 -4.16 22.07
CA LEU A 178 21.76 -2.98 21.39
C LEU A 178 23.25 -2.83 21.70
N THR A 179 24.02 -2.39 20.72
CA THR A 179 25.43 -2.04 20.96
C THR A 179 25.54 -0.88 21.96
N PRO A 180 26.64 -0.78 22.73
CA PRO A 180 26.87 0.34 23.63
C PRO A 180 26.78 1.70 22.90
N GLU A 181 27.34 1.78 21.70
CA GLU A 181 27.32 2.98 20.85
C GLU A 181 25.89 3.34 20.43
N ALA A 182 25.09 2.35 20.02
CA ALA A 182 23.70 2.57 19.69
C ALA A 182 22.87 3.05 20.88
N THR A 183 23.13 2.49 22.06
CA THR A 183 22.45 2.88 23.30
C THR A 183 22.75 4.33 23.66
N LEU A 184 24.04 4.71 23.67
CA LEU A 184 24.48 6.07 23.90
C LEU A 184 23.92 7.06 22.85
N GLY A 185 23.86 6.63 21.58
CA GLY A 185 23.28 7.42 20.49
C GLY A 185 21.80 7.70 20.71
N LEU A 186 21.00 6.67 21.01
CA LEU A 186 19.57 6.81 21.27
C LEU A 186 19.29 7.68 22.50
N GLU A 187 20.06 7.52 23.57
CA GLU A 187 19.97 8.37 24.77
C GLU A 187 20.32 9.83 24.48
N ALA A 188 21.39 10.07 23.71
CA ALA A 188 21.80 11.41 23.31
C ALA A 188 20.71 12.12 22.51
N ILE A 189 20.09 11.43 21.54
CA ILE A 189 18.99 11.98 20.73
C ILE A 189 17.74 12.18 21.61
N GLY A 190 17.41 11.21 22.47
CA GLY A 190 16.24 11.24 23.36
C GLY A 190 16.22 12.45 24.30
N LYS A 191 17.38 12.93 24.75
CA LYS A 191 17.50 14.16 25.57
C LYS A 191 16.92 15.41 24.88
N TYR A 192 16.87 15.43 23.54
CA TYR A 192 16.34 16.54 22.77
C TYR A 192 14.86 16.37 22.39
N ALA A 193 14.21 15.25 22.75
CA ALA A 193 12.80 15.01 22.45
C ALA A 193 11.89 16.13 22.98
N LYS A 194 12.21 16.69 24.15
CA LYS A 194 11.49 17.84 24.75
C LYS A 194 11.47 19.10 23.89
N ASN A 195 12.42 19.24 22.96
CA ASN A 195 12.53 20.38 22.05
C ASN A 195 12.00 20.00 20.65
N PHE A 196 12.36 18.82 20.14
CA PHE A 196 11.96 18.37 18.81
C PHE A 196 10.47 18.08 18.69
N LEU A 197 9.86 17.40 19.67
CA LEU A 197 8.43 17.04 19.57
C LEU A 197 7.52 18.28 19.49
N PRO A 198 7.66 19.30 20.37
CA PRO A 198 6.88 20.54 20.23
C PRO A 198 7.12 21.26 18.89
N LEU A 199 8.37 21.33 18.44
CA LEU A 199 8.70 21.90 17.13
C LEU A 199 7.98 21.15 16.00
N LEU A 200 8.06 19.82 15.98
CA LEU A 200 7.41 19.00 14.97
C LEU A 200 5.89 19.11 15.01
N PHE A 201 5.27 19.24 16.20
CA PHE A 201 3.83 19.47 16.33
C PHE A 201 3.40 20.82 15.76
N ASN A 202 4.20 21.87 15.98
CA ASN A 202 3.92 23.20 15.44
C ASN A 202 4.07 23.22 13.92
N VAL A 203 5.15 22.63 13.41
CA VAL A 203 5.39 22.53 11.96
C VAL A 203 4.32 21.68 11.29
N HIS A 204 3.91 20.55 11.90
CA HIS A 204 2.83 19.71 11.37
C HIS A 204 1.50 20.47 11.28
N GLN A 205 1.14 21.24 12.30
CA GLN A 205 -0.10 22.04 12.27
C GLN A 205 -0.06 23.18 11.25
N ALA A 206 1.11 23.78 11.01
CA ALA A 206 1.29 24.83 10.00
C ALA A 206 1.40 24.29 8.56
N GLU A 207 1.74 23.01 8.40
CA GLU A 207 1.96 22.36 7.10
C GLU A 207 0.65 21.97 6.42
N LEU A 208 0.66 21.85 5.09
CA LEU A 208 -0.50 21.39 4.32
C LEU A 208 -0.78 19.89 4.55
N PRO A 209 -2.05 19.43 4.58
CA PRO A 209 -2.42 18.03 4.83
C PRO A 209 -1.67 17.00 3.98
N GLY A 210 -1.40 17.31 2.70
CA GLY A 210 -0.69 16.42 1.78
C GLY A 210 0.80 16.21 2.11
N ARG A 211 1.42 17.10 2.88
CA ARG A 211 2.86 17.09 3.22
C ARG A 211 3.14 16.66 4.66
N ARG A 212 2.10 16.47 5.49
CA ARG A 212 2.22 16.10 6.91
C ARG A 212 2.69 14.67 7.18
N ARG A 213 2.66 13.76 6.18
CA ARG A 213 2.96 12.33 6.39
C ARG A 213 4.37 12.10 6.95
N GLN A 214 5.38 12.78 6.40
CA GLN A 214 6.76 12.62 6.83
C GLN A 214 6.99 13.17 8.25
N LEU A 215 6.28 14.25 8.60
CA LEU A 215 6.26 14.78 9.97
C LEU A 215 5.66 13.78 10.95
N GLN A 216 4.52 13.15 10.61
CA GLN A 216 3.90 12.10 11.42
C GLN A 216 4.84 10.91 11.64
N GLU A 217 5.55 10.48 10.61
CA GLU A 217 6.53 9.40 10.71
C GLU A 217 7.71 9.78 11.61
N THR A 218 8.20 11.01 11.50
CA THR A 218 9.27 11.54 12.36
C THR A 218 8.83 11.64 13.81
N ILE A 219 7.62 12.14 14.06
CA ILE A 219 7.01 12.21 15.39
C ILE A 219 6.88 10.81 16.00
N CYS A 220 6.35 9.85 15.24
CA CYS A 220 6.24 8.47 15.67
C CYS A 220 7.61 7.89 16.04
N THR A 221 8.62 8.13 15.20
CA THR A 221 9.99 7.66 15.44
C THR A 221 10.62 8.34 16.65
N PHE A 222 10.40 9.63 16.91
CA PHE A 222 10.87 10.29 18.13
C PHE A 222 10.13 9.80 19.39
N ALA A 223 8.82 9.55 19.30
CA ALA A 223 8.02 9.09 20.42
C ALA A 223 8.61 7.81 21.04
N THR A 224 9.09 6.90 20.21
CA THR A 224 9.68 5.63 20.65
C THR A 224 11.01 5.77 21.42
N ILE A 225 11.72 6.91 21.36
CA ILE A 225 12.92 7.21 22.16
C ILE A 225 12.65 8.26 23.25
N THR A 226 11.40 8.69 23.41
CA THR A 226 11.01 9.69 24.39
C THR A 226 10.69 9.00 25.72
N PRO A 227 11.17 9.51 26.87
CA PRO A 227 10.79 8.98 28.18
C PRO A 227 9.27 8.96 28.36
N ALA A 228 8.72 7.84 28.84
CA ALA A 228 7.27 7.63 28.93
C ALA A 228 6.52 8.77 29.67
N PRO A 229 6.98 9.32 30.81
CA PRO A 229 6.29 10.42 31.48
C PRO A 229 6.17 11.68 30.61
N LEU A 230 7.26 12.04 29.91
CA LEU A 230 7.29 13.19 29.01
C LEU A 230 6.37 12.98 27.80
N LEU A 231 6.35 11.76 27.25
CA LEU A 231 5.47 11.42 26.15
C LEU A 231 3.99 11.50 26.57
N THR A 232 3.65 11.02 27.76
CA THR A 232 2.31 11.14 28.35
C THR A 232 1.89 12.60 28.50
N ASP A 233 2.78 13.50 28.93
CA ASP A 233 2.48 14.93 29.05
C ASP A 233 2.19 15.57 27.69
N PHE A 234 2.99 15.25 26.67
CA PHE A 234 2.75 15.71 25.30
C PHE A 234 1.44 15.16 24.73
N PHE A 235 1.16 13.88 24.92
CA PHE A 235 -0.09 13.25 24.52
C PHE A 235 -1.29 13.96 25.16
N LYS A 236 -1.27 14.17 26.48
CA LYS A 236 -2.35 14.87 27.20
C LYS A 236 -2.51 16.31 26.75
N ALA A 237 -1.42 17.01 26.42
CA ALA A 237 -1.47 18.36 25.88
C ALA A 237 -2.16 18.41 24.50
N VAL A 238 -1.81 17.50 23.58
CA VAL A 238 -2.45 17.40 22.26
C VAL A 238 -3.92 17.01 22.40
N LEU A 239 -4.22 16.05 23.28
CA LEU A 239 -5.58 15.60 23.53
C LEU A 239 -6.46 16.73 24.10
N ARG A 240 -5.94 17.50 25.06
CA ARG A 240 -6.65 18.65 25.62
C ARG A 240 -6.99 19.67 24.52
N LYS A 241 -6.02 20.01 23.67
CA LYS A 241 -6.24 20.90 22.52
C LYS A 241 -7.32 20.38 21.57
N LEU A 242 -7.39 19.06 21.33
CA LEU A 242 -8.42 18.47 20.49
C LEU A 242 -9.82 18.69 21.09
N LEU A 243 -9.96 18.49 22.39
CA LEU A 243 -11.23 18.69 23.10
C LEU A 243 -11.65 20.16 23.09
N GLU A 244 -10.71 21.08 23.36
CA GLU A 244 -10.94 22.53 23.36
C GLU A 244 -11.28 23.07 21.96
N ALA A 245 -10.69 22.51 20.90
CA ALA A 245 -10.97 22.92 19.51
C ALA A 245 -12.46 22.80 19.16
N SER A 246 -13.16 21.83 19.74
CA SER A 246 -14.61 21.62 19.52
C SER A 246 -15.48 22.77 20.04
N THR A 247 -14.94 23.61 20.92
CA THR A 247 -15.63 24.75 21.54
C THR A 247 -15.09 26.10 21.08
N ALA A 248 -14.18 26.12 20.11
CA ALA A 248 -13.53 27.34 19.66
C ALA A 248 -14.48 28.25 18.85
N PRO A 249 -14.48 29.57 19.07
CA PRO A 249 -15.26 30.54 18.30
C PRO A 249 -14.56 30.85 16.95
N GLU A 250 -14.31 29.82 16.16
CA GLU A 250 -13.63 29.90 14.86
C GLU A 250 -14.55 29.31 13.76
N PRO A 251 -14.31 29.62 12.48
CA PRO A 251 -15.08 29.03 11.38
C PRO A 251 -15.04 27.50 11.44
N GLU A 252 -16.18 26.85 11.20
CA GLU A 252 -16.32 25.39 11.30
C GLU A 252 -15.26 24.62 10.51
N GLU A 253 -14.89 25.12 9.32
CA GLU A 253 -13.84 24.52 8.49
C GLU A 253 -12.47 24.52 9.18
N LYS A 254 -12.11 25.64 9.82
CA LYS A 254 -10.83 25.79 10.52
C LYS A 254 -10.80 24.99 11.81
N VAL A 255 -11.94 24.90 12.52
CA VAL A 255 -12.12 23.99 13.66
C VAL A 255 -11.93 22.55 13.23
N LEU A 256 -12.59 22.13 12.15
CA LEU A 256 -12.52 20.78 11.60
C LEU A 256 -11.09 20.40 11.18
N GLU A 257 -10.39 21.30 10.49
CA GLU A 257 -9.01 21.08 10.06
C GLU A 257 -8.07 20.97 11.27
N THR A 258 -8.27 21.80 12.29
CA THR A 258 -7.53 21.74 13.56
C THR A 258 -7.75 20.40 14.26
N GLN A 259 -9.00 19.95 14.38
CA GLN A 259 -9.33 18.64 14.97
C GLN A 259 -8.70 17.49 14.18
N CYS A 260 -8.78 17.54 12.85
CA CYS A 260 -8.17 16.52 11.98
C CYS A 260 -6.65 16.47 12.14
N SER A 261 -5.99 17.63 12.22
CA SER A 261 -4.55 17.77 12.42
C SER A 261 -4.13 17.22 13.80
N LEU A 262 -4.84 17.57 14.87
CA LEU A 262 -4.57 17.06 16.21
C LEU A 262 -4.79 15.55 16.32
N LEU A 263 -5.82 15.00 15.67
CA LEU A 263 -6.01 13.55 15.57
C LEU A 263 -4.85 12.87 14.83
N GLU A 264 -4.28 13.48 13.80
CA GLU A 264 -3.08 12.93 13.14
C GLU A 264 -1.86 12.87 14.07
N LEU A 265 -1.67 13.88 14.91
CA LEU A 265 -0.62 13.89 15.92
C LEU A 265 -0.84 12.77 16.94
N LEU A 266 -2.07 12.60 17.45
CA LEU A 266 -2.41 11.54 18.39
C LEU A 266 -2.17 10.14 17.78
N VAL A 267 -2.52 9.96 16.50
CA VAL A 267 -2.22 8.73 15.75
C VAL A 267 -0.72 8.48 15.63
N ALA A 268 0.09 9.52 15.41
CA ALA A 268 1.54 9.38 15.32
C ALA A 268 2.18 9.00 16.67
N LEU A 269 1.65 9.51 17.79
CA LEU A 269 2.11 9.18 19.14
C LEU A 269 1.63 7.81 19.61
N CYS A 270 0.47 7.36 19.12
CA CYS A 270 -0.23 6.17 19.57
C CYS A 270 0.65 4.91 19.76
N PRO A 271 1.57 4.55 18.84
CA PRO A 271 2.36 3.34 19.00
C PRO A 271 3.29 3.30 20.22
N SER A 272 3.62 4.46 20.79
CA SER A 272 4.53 4.56 21.95
C SER A 272 3.82 4.90 23.26
N LEU A 273 2.49 5.01 23.26
CA LEU A 273 1.71 5.32 24.45
C LEU A 273 1.66 4.16 25.44
N GLN A 274 1.43 4.47 26.71
CA GLN A 274 1.16 3.45 27.74
C GLN A 274 -0.33 3.11 27.77
N GLN A 275 -0.67 1.93 28.30
CA GLN A 275 -2.04 1.42 28.31
C GLN A 275 -3.09 2.44 28.84
N PRO A 276 -2.86 3.19 29.94
CA PRO A 276 -3.83 4.19 30.42
C PRO A 276 -4.10 5.32 29.42
N ASP A 277 -3.06 5.75 28.70
CA ASP A 277 -3.16 6.82 27.70
C ASP A 277 -3.91 6.34 26.45
N VAL A 278 -3.73 5.07 26.06
CA VAL A 278 -4.49 4.44 24.97
C VAL A 278 -5.99 4.39 25.31
N VAL A 279 -6.35 4.07 26.56
CA VAL A 279 -7.76 4.13 27.00
C VAL A 279 -8.31 5.55 26.88
N LEU A 280 -7.53 6.54 27.30
CA LEU A 280 -7.93 7.94 27.23
C LEU A 280 -8.12 8.40 25.78
N LEU A 281 -7.22 7.98 24.88
CA LEU A 281 -7.34 8.24 23.44
C LEU A 281 -8.61 7.63 22.87
N TRP A 282 -8.90 6.36 23.20
CA TRP A 282 -10.12 5.70 22.77
C TRP A 282 -11.38 6.44 23.20
N ARG A 283 -11.45 6.90 24.45
CA ARG A 283 -12.59 7.68 24.96
C ARG A 283 -12.84 8.96 24.14
N ALA A 284 -11.78 9.62 23.69
CA ALA A 284 -11.88 10.81 22.84
C ALA A 284 -12.23 10.47 21.38
N VAL A 285 -11.73 9.34 20.86
CA VAL A 285 -11.93 8.93 19.46
C VAL A 285 -13.31 8.32 19.22
N ARG A 286 -13.83 7.53 20.18
CA ARG A 286 -15.07 6.76 20.04
C ARG A 286 -16.25 7.57 19.49
N PRO A 287 -16.58 8.78 20.00
CA PRO A 287 -17.71 9.56 19.50
C PRO A 287 -17.59 9.93 18.01
N HIS A 288 -16.36 10.01 17.49
CA HIS A 288 -16.12 10.41 16.10
C HIS A 288 -16.35 9.27 15.09
N LEU A 289 -16.51 8.02 15.53
CA LEU A 289 -16.83 6.89 14.65
C LEU A 289 -18.18 7.05 13.94
N GLY A 290 -19.15 7.72 14.58
CA GLY A 290 -20.46 8.06 14.03
C GLY A 290 -20.60 9.51 13.57
N SER A 291 -19.50 10.26 13.41
CA SER A 291 -19.55 11.69 13.07
C SER A 291 -20.18 11.96 11.69
N ALA A 292 -20.96 13.03 11.60
CA ALA A 292 -21.46 13.58 10.34
C ALA A 292 -20.34 14.16 9.46
N SER A 293 -19.16 14.44 10.03
CA SER A 293 -17.99 14.84 9.24
C SER A 293 -17.26 13.62 8.69
N THR A 294 -17.19 13.51 7.36
CA THR A 294 -16.42 12.45 6.68
C THR A 294 -14.95 12.44 7.11
N LEU A 295 -14.36 13.62 7.31
CA LEU A 295 -12.94 13.76 7.66
C LEU A 295 -12.68 13.22 9.06
N LEU A 296 -13.47 13.65 10.06
CA LEU A 296 -13.35 13.15 11.44
C LEU A 296 -13.61 11.65 11.51
N GLN A 297 -14.65 11.16 10.82
CA GLN A 297 -14.95 9.74 10.80
C GLN A 297 -13.80 8.91 10.19
N LYS A 298 -13.16 9.38 9.11
CA LYS A 298 -11.94 8.75 8.56
C LYS A 298 -10.78 8.76 9.55
N LYS A 299 -10.57 9.85 10.28
CA LYS A 299 -9.51 9.94 11.31
C LYS A 299 -9.80 9.02 12.48
N ALA A 300 -11.05 8.91 12.91
CA ALA A 300 -11.46 8.04 14.00
C ALA A 300 -11.17 6.57 13.69
N TYR A 301 -11.58 6.07 12.51
CA TYR A 301 -11.24 4.72 12.08
C TYR A 301 -9.72 4.50 11.96
N LYS A 302 -8.96 5.50 11.49
CA LYS A 302 -7.49 5.42 11.44
C LYS A 302 -6.88 5.32 12.84
N ALA A 303 -7.39 6.09 13.80
CA ALA A 303 -6.91 6.07 15.18
C ALA A 303 -7.26 4.76 15.89
N THR A 304 -8.48 4.25 15.71
CA THR A 304 -8.85 2.94 16.24
C THR A 304 -8.00 1.82 15.66
N ALA A 305 -7.71 1.85 14.34
CA ALA A 305 -6.78 0.91 13.72
C ALA A 305 -5.37 1.00 14.33
N ALA A 306 -4.83 2.22 14.50
CA ALA A 306 -3.51 2.43 15.09
C ALA A 306 -3.43 1.92 16.55
N MET A 307 -4.48 2.12 17.35
CA MET A 307 -4.57 1.58 18.71
C MET A 307 -4.58 0.05 18.69
N ALA A 308 -5.34 -0.56 17.77
CA ALA A 308 -5.41 -2.01 17.64
C ALA A 308 -4.09 -2.64 17.14
N GLU A 309 -3.40 -2.00 16.21
CA GLU A 309 -2.12 -2.48 15.67
C GLU A 309 -0.99 -2.42 16.72
N ALA A 310 -0.96 -1.36 17.52
CA ALA A 310 0.12 -1.13 18.48
C ALA A 310 -0.12 -1.78 19.85
N HIS A 311 -1.37 -1.98 20.26
CA HIS A 311 -1.72 -2.39 21.63
C HIS A 311 -2.65 -3.60 21.63
N GLU A 312 -2.07 -4.80 21.64
CA GLU A 312 -2.80 -6.09 21.66
C GLU A 312 -3.79 -6.19 22.84
N SER A 313 -3.33 -5.81 24.05
CA SER A 313 -4.16 -5.81 25.26
C SER A 313 -5.35 -4.84 25.17
N PHE A 314 -5.20 -3.73 24.43
CA PHE A 314 -6.31 -2.79 24.22
C PHE A 314 -7.50 -3.45 23.53
N VAL A 315 -7.26 -4.33 22.56
CA VAL A 315 -8.35 -5.04 21.86
C VAL A 315 -8.87 -6.19 22.72
N ARG A 316 -7.97 -7.04 23.24
CA ARG A 316 -8.37 -8.26 23.93
C ARG A 316 -9.16 -8.03 25.20
N GLU A 317 -8.78 -7.02 25.99
CA GLU A 317 -9.43 -6.72 27.28
C GLU A 317 -10.74 -5.93 27.12
N ARG A 318 -10.93 -5.25 25.98
CA ARG A 318 -12.10 -4.37 25.73
C ARG A 318 -12.95 -4.80 24.55
N LEU A 319 -12.84 -6.04 24.10
CA LEU A 319 -13.56 -6.53 22.92
C LEU A 319 -15.08 -6.26 22.98
N PRO A 320 -15.79 -6.47 24.11
CA PRO A 320 -17.23 -6.18 24.17
C PRO A 320 -17.55 -4.70 23.93
N GLU A 321 -16.78 -3.79 24.52
CA GLU A 321 -16.94 -2.34 24.36
C GLU A 321 -16.64 -1.90 22.92
N LEU A 322 -15.52 -2.40 22.36
CA LEU A 322 -15.10 -2.09 20.99
C LEU A 322 -16.12 -2.60 19.97
N ARG A 323 -16.59 -3.84 20.14
CA ARG A 323 -17.62 -4.44 19.29
C ARG A 323 -18.89 -3.59 19.30
N ALA A 324 -19.41 -3.26 20.49
CA ALA A 324 -20.61 -2.45 20.61
C ALA A 324 -20.46 -1.09 19.91
N ALA A 325 -19.33 -0.40 20.11
CA ALA A 325 -19.09 0.90 19.48
C ALA A 325 -18.98 0.81 17.94
N ILE A 326 -18.36 -0.25 17.42
CA ILE A 326 -18.21 -0.47 15.97
C ILE A 326 -19.55 -0.86 15.32
N GLU A 327 -20.36 -1.67 16.00
CA GLU A 327 -21.71 -2.04 15.55
C GLU A 327 -22.65 -0.82 15.59
N GLU A 328 -22.62 -0.01 16.64
CA GLU A 328 -23.37 1.25 16.77
C GLU A 328 -23.00 2.25 15.67
N ALA A 329 -21.71 2.34 15.32
CA ALA A 329 -21.23 3.23 14.25
C ALA A 329 -21.49 2.72 12.82
N ALA A 330 -21.84 1.43 12.65
CA ALA A 330 -22.02 0.81 11.33
C ALA A 330 -23.09 1.51 10.47
N PRO A 331 -24.34 1.73 10.94
CA PRO A 331 -25.36 2.41 10.14
C PRO A 331 -25.04 3.89 9.87
N LEU A 332 -24.18 4.51 10.69
CA LEU A 332 -23.74 5.89 10.56
C LEU A 332 -22.50 6.05 9.65
N CYS A 333 -21.97 4.94 9.12
CA CYS A 333 -20.76 4.97 8.31
C CYS A 333 -21.04 5.57 6.93
N GLN A 334 -20.40 6.70 6.63
CA GLN A 334 -20.52 7.34 5.33
C GLN A 334 -19.84 6.51 4.25
N THR A 335 -20.37 6.53 3.02
CA THR A 335 -19.82 5.78 1.87
C THR A 335 -18.33 6.02 1.67
N ALA A 336 -17.87 7.28 1.82
CA ALA A 336 -16.47 7.64 1.67
C ALA A 336 -15.55 7.12 2.81
N CYS A 337 -16.13 6.65 3.92
CA CYS A 337 -15.42 6.13 5.10
C CYS A 337 -15.32 4.61 5.13
N LYS A 338 -16.16 3.90 4.38
CA LYS A 338 -16.21 2.42 4.36
C LYS A 338 -14.85 1.76 4.20
N ARG A 339 -14.01 2.24 3.28
CA ARG A 339 -12.63 1.73 3.14
C ARG A 339 -11.84 1.81 4.45
N LYS A 340 -11.89 2.95 5.16
CA LYS A 340 -11.16 3.13 6.42
C LYS A 340 -11.75 2.26 7.54
N ARG A 341 -13.07 2.06 7.52
CA ARG A 341 -13.74 1.14 8.42
C ARG A 341 -13.28 -0.31 8.21
N LEU A 342 -13.22 -0.81 6.97
CA LEU A 342 -12.73 -2.16 6.67
C LEU A 342 -11.29 -2.37 7.14
N VAL A 343 -10.41 -1.38 6.92
CA VAL A 343 -9.02 -1.41 7.44
C VAL A 343 -9.00 -1.44 8.97
N CYS A 344 -9.87 -0.68 9.62
CA CYS A 344 -10.02 -0.72 11.09
C CYS A 344 -10.52 -2.07 11.60
N LEU A 345 -11.48 -2.69 10.90
CA LEU A 345 -11.97 -4.02 11.25
C LEU A 345 -10.84 -5.06 11.13
N GLN A 346 -10.05 -5.00 10.06
CA GLN A 346 -8.87 -5.86 9.89
C GLN A 346 -7.89 -5.74 11.06
N ALA A 347 -7.54 -4.51 11.45
CA ALA A 347 -6.64 -4.23 12.57
C ALA A 347 -7.18 -4.72 13.92
N LEU A 348 -8.48 -4.60 14.16
CA LEU A 348 -9.11 -5.14 15.37
C LEU A 348 -9.07 -6.68 15.36
N THR A 349 -9.41 -7.28 14.21
CA THR A 349 -9.45 -8.73 14.06
C THR A 349 -8.08 -9.38 14.20
N SER A 350 -6.99 -8.70 13.84
CA SER A 350 -5.63 -9.24 13.96
C SER A 350 -5.18 -9.52 15.39
N GLN A 351 -5.85 -8.93 16.39
CA GLN A 351 -5.53 -9.12 17.80
C GLN A 351 -6.40 -10.19 18.49
N LEU A 352 -7.43 -10.72 17.81
CA LEU A 352 -8.38 -11.64 18.42
C LEU A 352 -7.82 -13.05 18.56
N THR A 353 -8.17 -13.70 19.67
CA THR A 353 -7.97 -15.15 19.84
C THR A 353 -8.94 -15.94 18.96
N ALA A 354 -8.70 -17.25 18.78
CA ALA A 354 -9.55 -18.13 18.01
C ALA A 354 -11.03 -18.10 18.47
N SER A 355 -11.25 -18.14 19.79
CA SER A 355 -12.60 -18.10 20.38
C SER A 355 -13.30 -16.77 20.10
N GLN A 356 -12.62 -15.65 20.38
CA GLN A 356 -13.14 -14.31 20.13
C GLN A 356 -13.44 -14.04 18.65
N LEU A 357 -12.61 -14.59 17.76
CA LEU A 357 -12.84 -14.49 16.31
C LEU A 357 -14.14 -15.20 15.94
N GLY A 358 -14.39 -16.41 16.44
CA GLY A 358 -15.63 -17.15 16.20
C GLY A 358 -16.89 -16.34 16.53
N ASP A 359 -16.88 -15.61 17.64
CA ASP A 359 -18.03 -14.81 18.11
C ASP A 359 -18.36 -13.59 17.24
N VAL A 360 -17.38 -13.05 16.51
CA VAL A 360 -17.53 -11.83 15.69
C VAL A 360 -17.52 -12.12 14.19
N LEU A 361 -17.08 -13.31 13.77
CA LEU A 361 -16.86 -13.65 12.37
C LEU A 361 -18.14 -13.54 11.52
N PRO A 362 -19.34 -14.00 11.95
CA PRO A 362 -20.54 -13.90 11.12
C PRO A 362 -20.96 -12.46 10.80
N SER A 363 -20.91 -11.55 11.78
CA SER A 363 -21.27 -10.13 11.56
C SER A 363 -20.22 -9.43 10.69
N LEU A 364 -18.94 -9.71 10.94
CA LEU A 364 -17.83 -9.19 10.16
C LEU A 364 -17.88 -9.62 8.70
N LEU A 365 -18.18 -10.89 8.44
CA LEU A 365 -18.33 -11.42 7.08
C LEU A 365 -19.53 -10.80 6.36
N GLY A 366 -20.67 -10.61 7.04
CA GLY A 366 -21.85 -9.98 6.44
C GLY A 366 -21.52 -8.59 5.89
N GLU A 367 -20.83 -7.76 6.68
CA GLU A 367 -20.39 -6.42 6.26
C GLU A 367 -19.34 -6.50 5.13
N THR A 368 -18.33 -7.36 5.30
CA THR A 368 -17.20 -7.47 4.35
C THR A 368 -17.66 -7.99 2.99
N VAL A 369 -18.52 -9.01 2.97
CA VAL A 369 -19.06 -9.60 1.74
C VAL A 369 -19.83 -8.53 0.96
N LEU A 370 -20.75 -7.80 1.60
CA LEU A 370 -21.49 -6.72 0.93
C LEU A 370 -20.56 -5.64 0.35
N ALA A 371 -19.46 -5.31 1.05
CA ALA A 371 -18.50 -4.32 0.59
C ALA A 371 -17.73 -4.73 -0.68
N THR A 372 -17.71 -6.02 -1.05
CA THR A 372 -17.12 -6.47 -2.33
C THR A 372 -17.88 -5.95 -3.56
N LYS A 373 -19.13 -5.51 -3.37
CA LYS A 373 -19.99 -4.92 -4.40
C LYS A 373 -20.17 -3.40 -4.23
N ASP A 374 -19.35 -2.76 -3.40
CA ASP A 374 -19.42 -1.30 -3.22
C ASP A 374 -19.07 -0.56 -4.52
N ALA A 375 -19.67 0.60 -4.77
CA ALA A 375 -19.40 1.40 -5.97
C ALA A 375 -17.93 1.86 -6.05
N ASN A 376 -17.26 2.07 -4.90
CA ASN A 376 -15.88 2.53 -4.85
C ASN A 376 -14.89 1.35 -4.99
N VAL A 377 -14.08 1.38 -6.05
CA VAL A 377 -13.03 0.38 -6.35
C VAL A 377 -12.10 0.15 -5.16
N LYS A 378 -11.68 1.22 -4.47
CA LYS A 378 -10.75 1.12 -3.32
C LYS A 378 -11.42 0.53 -2.08
N THR A 379 -12.74 0.62 -1.96
CA THR A 379 -13.50 -0.05 -0.90
C THR A 379 -13.62 -1.54 -1.22
N ARG A 380 -13.90 -1.91 -2.48
CA ARG A 380 -13.91 -3.31 -2.93
C ARG A 380 -12.57 -4.00 -2.69
N ALA A 381 -11.46 -3.34 -3.05
CA ALA A 381 -10.11 -3.84 -2.79
C ALA A 381 -9.88 -4.12 -1.30
N ALA A 382 -10.22 -3.17 -0.41
CA ALA A 382 -10.10 -3.36 1.03
C ALA A 382 -11.01 -4.48 1.58
N ALA A 383 -12.18 -4.70 0.97
CA ALA A 383 -13.06 -5.81 1.33
C ALA A 383 -12.44 -7.17 0.94
N PHE A 384 -11.82 -7.26 -0.24
CA PHE A 384 -11.09 -8.46 -0.65
C PHE A 384 -9.86 -8.72 0.22
N ASP A 385 -9.11 -7.68 0.58
CA ASP A 385 -7.97 -7.79 1.50
C ASP A 385 -8.42 -8.32 2.86
N LEU A 386 -9.52 -7.80 3.40
CA LEU A 386 -10.12 -8.29 4.65
C LEU A 386 -10.62 -9.74 4.54
N LEU A 387 -11.28 -10.13 3.44
CA LEU A 387 -11.71 -11.52 3.23
C LEU A 387 -10.53 -12.50 3.24
N LEU A 388 -9.46 -12.18 2.52
CA LEU A 388 -8.26 -13.00 2.49
C LEU A 388 -7.57 -13.04 3.85
N PHE A 389 -7.49 -11.89 4.51
CA PHE A 389 -6.96 -11.78 5.86
C PHE A 389 -7.73 -12.69 6.84
N LEU A 390 -9.06 -12.70 6.79
CA LEU A 390 -9.90 -13.59 7.61
C LEU A 390 -9.62 -15.06 7.31
N GLY A 391 -9.49 -15.43 6.04
CA GLY A 391 -9.07 -16.78 5.64
C GLY A 391 -7.75 -17.20 6.29
N THR A 392 -6.72 -16.37 6.13
CA THR A 392 -5.38 -16.67 6.69
C THR A 392 -5.39 -16.69 8.22
N THR A 393 -6.23 -15.88 8.85
CA THR A 393 -6.35 -15.81 10.32
C THR A 393 -7.05 -17.04 10.88
N VAL A 394 -8.14 -17.50 10.24
CA VAL A 394 -8.83 -18.73 10.61
C VAL A 394 -7.92 -19.94 10.42
N GLU A 395 -7.18 -20.00 9.30
CA GLU A 395 -6.19 -21.05 9.05
C GLU A 395 -5.06 -21.04 10.09
N LYS A 396 -4.54 -19.86 10.45
CA LYS A 396 -3.48 -19.71 11.46
C LYS A 396 -3.93 -20.17 12.85
N HIS A 397 -5.18 -19.92 13.23
CA HIS A 397 -5.74 -20.32 14.52
C HIS A 397 -6.07 -21.81 14.60
N ALA A 398 -6.25 -22.49 13.46
CA ALA A 398 -6.52 -23.90 13.42
C ALA A 398 -5.24 -24.74 13.58
N PRO A 399 -5.29 -25.88 14.30
CA PRO A 399 -4.23 -26.89 14.27
C PRO A 399 -3.94 -27.33 12.82
N PRO A 400 -2.70 -27.73 12.47
CA PRO A 400 -2.34 -28.10 11.09
C PRO A 400 -3.28 -29.12 10.43
N ALA A 401 -3.77 -30.11 11.20
CA ALA A 401 -4.69 -31.14 10.73
C ALA A 401 -6.13 -30.65 10.47
N GLU A 402 -6.52 -29.50 11.03
CA GLU A 402 -7.89 -28.98 10.98
C GLU A 402 -8.03 -27.73 10.10
N ARG A 403 -6.94 -27.27 9.48
CA ARG A 403 -6.92 -26.07 8.62
C ARG A 403 -7.93 -26.12 7.49
N GLY A 404 -8.02 -27.27 6.81
CA GLY A 404 -9.00 -27.49 5.75
C GLY A 404 -10.44 -27.34 6.26
N GLY A 405 -10.75 -27.93 7.41
CA GLY A 405 -12.06 -27.82 8.05
C GLY A 405 -12.42 -26.40 8.48
N ALA A 406 -11.46 -25.67 9.06
CA ALA A 406 -11.67 -24.28 9.49
C ALA A 406 -11.93 -23.35 8.28
N LEU A 407 -11.18 -23.52 7.19
CA LEU A 407 -11.43 -22.80 5.94
C LEU A 407 -12.76 -23.19 5.31
N GLN A 408 -13.14 -24.47 5.35
CA GLN A 408 -14.46 -24.93 4.90
C GLN A 408 -15.59 -24.28 5.70
N GLN A 409 -15.46 -24.12 7.02
CA GLN A 409 -16.45 -23.43 7.85
C GLN A 409 -16.59 -21.95 7.47
N LEU A 410 -15.47 -21.27 7.22
CA LEU A 410 -15.47 -19.89 6.72
C LEU A 410 -16.22 -19.78 5.39
N LEU A 411 -15.87 -20.63 4.42
CA LEU A 411 -16.54 -20.69 3.12
C LEU A 411 -18.03 -21.00 3.26
N THR A 412 -18.40 -21.90 4.18
CA THR A 412 -19.80 -22.23 4.47
C THR A 412 -20.56 -21.02 5.00
N THR A 413 -19.94 -20.21 5.87
CA THR A 413 -20.57 -18.99 6.40
C THR A 413 -20.78 -17.94 5.29
N VAL A 414 -19.82 -17.80 4.36
CA VAL A 414 -20.00 -16.91 3.20
C VAL A 414 -21.07 -17.46 2.24
N ALA A 415 -21.11 -18.79 2.04
CA ALA A 415 -22.09 -19.47 1.20
C ALA A 415 -23.52 -19.37 1.75
N ALA A 416 -23.70 -19.21 3.07
CA ALA A 416 -25.02 -18.94 3.64
C ALA A 416 -25.66 -17.65 3.07
N GLY A 417 -24.86 -16.68 2.62
CA GLY A 417 -25.37 -15.48 1.95
C GLY A 417 -26.00 -15.74 0.56
N LEU A 418 -25.75 -16.90 -0.06
CA LEU A 418 -26.47 -17.34 -1.26
C LEU A 418 -27.96 -17.61 -1.00
N ALA A 419 -28.32 -17.95 0.23
CA ALA A 419 -29.71 -18.06 0.68
C ALA A 419 -30.30 -16.71 1.14
N GLY A 420 -29.56 -15.60 0.96
CA GLY A 420 -29.99 -14.27 1.34
C GLY A 420 -31.22 -13.80 0.56
N LYS A 421 -32.05 -12.93 1.15
CA LYS A 421 -33.29 -12.46 0.52
C LYS A 421 -33.08 -11.43 -0.60
N SER A 422 -31.90 -10.80 -0.67
CA SER A 422 -31.60 -9.75 -1.65
C SER A 422 -30.66 -10.23 -2.74
N PRO A 423 -30.91 -9.88 -4.03
CA PRO A 423 -29.99 -10.18 -5.13
C PRO A 423 -28.58 -9.64 -4.90
N LEU A 424 -28.45 -8.49 -4.23
CA LEU A 424 -27.17 -7.89 -3.87
C LEU A 424 -26.34 -8.82 -2.96
N MET A 425 -26.96 -9.40 -1.92
CA MET A 425 -26.26 -10.30 -1.01
C MET A 425 -25.82 -11.58 -1.73
N MET A 426 -26.70 -12.20 -2.53
CA MET A 426 -26.34 -13.39 -3.32
C MET A 426 -25.17 -13.11 -4.27
N SER A 427 -25.26 -12.00 -5.02
CA SER A 427 -24.22 -11.53 -5.94
C SER A 427 -22.89 -11.26 -5.22
N ALA A 428 -22.92 -10.59 -4.07
CA ALA A 428 -21.76 -10.31 -3.25
C ALA A 428 -21.12 -11.59 -2.68
N SER A 429 -21.93 -12.54 -2.18
CA SER A 429 -21.45 -13.85 -1.71
C SER A 429 -20.76 -14.64 -2.82
N LEU A 430 -21.30 -14.65 -4.04
CA LEU A 430 -20.66 -15.31 -5.18
C LEU A 430 -19.28 -14.71 -5.50
N VAL A 431 -19.17 -13.38 -5.49
CA VAL A 431 -17.90 -12.69 -5.72
C VAL A 431 -16.89 -12.95 -4.59
N ALA A 432 -17.34 -12.94 -3.33
CA ALA A 432 -16.51 -13.26 -2.18
C ALA A 432 -16.01 -14.72 -2.20
N LEU A 433 -16.91 -15.68 -2.48
CA LEU A 433 -16.56 -17.09 -2.64
C LEU A 433 -15.58 -17.30 -3.79
N SER A 434 -15.79 -16.65 -4.94
CA SER A 434 -14.88 -16.70 -6.07
C SER A 434 -13.45 -16.30 -5.65
N ARG A 435 -13.31 -15.20 -4.91
CA ARG A 435 -11.99 -14.75 -4.41
C ARG A 435 -11.36 -15.76 -3.47
N LEU A 436 -12.12 -16.28 -2.50
CA LEU A 436 -11.61 -17.22 -1.49
C LEU A 436 -11.23 -18.56 -2.11
N LEU A 437 -12.09 -19.15 -2.94
CA LEU A 437 -11.82 -20.42 -3.62
C LEU A 437 -10.63 -20.32 -4.56
N TYR A 438 -10.45 -19.18 -5.24
CA TYR A 438 -9.25 -18.96 -6.04
C TYR A 438 -7.98 -18.87 -5.18
N ALA A 439 -8.03 -18.18 -4.04
CA ALA A 439 -6.90 -18.07 -3.12
C ALA A 439 -6.47 -19.44 -2.56
N TYR A 440 -7.43 -20.32 -2.26
CA TYR A 440 -7.20 -21.63 -1.65
C TYR A 440 -7.25 -22.81 -2.63
N ARG A 441 -7.17 -22.57 -3.94
CA ARG A 441 -7.28 -23.58 -5.01
C ARG A 441 -6.26 -24.73 -4.95
N GLY A 442 -5.16 -24.57 -4.20
CA GLY A 442 -4.14 -25.60 -4.01
C GLY A 442 -4.44 -26.60 -2.89
N LEU A 443 -5.48 -26.37 -2.08
CA LEU A 443 -5.84 -27.24 -0.96
C LEU A 443 -6.80 -28.33 -1.42
N SER A 444 -6.31 -29.57 -1.52
CA SER A 444 -7.08 -30.75 -1.94
C SER A 444 -8.31 -30.99 -1.07
N ASP A 445 -8.22 -30.69 0.23
CA ASP A 445 -9.28 -30.92 1.21
C ASP A 445 -10.55 -30.12 0.91
N LEU A 446 -10.41 -29.00 0.18
CA LEU A 446 -11.53 -28.15 -0.20
C LEU A 446 -12.19 -28.56 -1.51
N VAL A 447 -11.60 -29.50 -2.29
CA VAL A 447 -12.14 -29.92 -3.60
C VAL A 447 -13.55 -30.52 -3.48
N PRO A 448 -13.86 -31.44 -2.54
CA PRO A 448 -15.21 -31.99 -2.40
C PRO A 448 -16.25 -30.91 -2.08
N PHE A 449 -15.94 -30.05 -1.10
CA PHE A 449 -16.81 -28.94 -0.72
C PHE A 449 -17.02 -27.96 -1.88
N SER A 450 -15.95 -27.60 -2.59
CA SER A 450 -16.00 -26.69 -3.73
C SER A 450 -16.84 -27.24 -4.88
N THR A 451 -16.80 -28.56 -5.09
CA THR A 451 -17.63 -29.23 -6.11
C THR A 451 -19.11 -29.19 -5.74
N GLN A 452 -19.46 -29.51 -4.48
CA GLN A 452 -20.83 -29.42 -3.99
C GLN A 452 -21.37 -27.97 -4.00
N LEU A 453 -20.53 -27.02 -3.63
CA LEU A 453 -20.86 -25.60 -3.72
C LEU A 453 -21.08 -25.18 -5.18
N PHE A 454 -20.27 -25.70 -6.11
CA PHE A 454 -20.43 -25.41 -7.52
C PHE A 454 -21.76 -25.91 -8.07
N GLU A 455 -22.14 -27.15 -7.77
CA GLU A 455 -23.47 -27.70 -8.08
C GLU A 455 -24.60 -26.78 -7.57
N THR A 456 -24.49 -26.35 -6.31
CA THR A 456 -25.47 -25.44 -5.69
C THR A 456 -25.56 -24.11 -6.44
N VAL A 457 -24.42 -23.51 -6.78
CA VAL A 457 -24.35 -22.23 -7.49
C VAL A 457 -24.89 -22.32 -8.92
N LEU A 458 -24.74 -23.46 -9.60
CA LEU A 458 -25.28 -23.64 -10.96
C LEU A 458 -26.80 -23.49 -11.01
N THR A 459 -27.52 -23.84 -9.94
CA THR A 459 -28.96 -23.62 -9.83
C THR A 459 -29.36 -22.13 -9.91
N LEU A 460 -28.43 -21.21 -9.59
CA LEU A 460 -28.65 -19.78 -9.65
C LEU A 460 -28.53 -19.19 -11.07
N LEU A 461 -28.13 -19.99 -12.07
CA LEU A 461 -28.13 -19.55 -13.49
C LEU A 461 -29.53 -19.19 -13.99
N GLU A 462 -30.57 -19.76 -13.40
CA GLU A 462 -31.97 -19.49 -13.78
C GLU A 462 -32.60 -18.36 -12.95
N HIS A 463 -31.81 -17.68 -12.10
CA HIS A 463 -32.31 -16.63 -11.24
C HIS A 463 -32.77 -15.39 -12.05
N LYS A 464 -33.89 -14.77 -11.64
CA LYS A 464 -34.48 -13.64 -12.37
C LYS A 464 -33.62 -12.38 -12.36
N ALA A 465 -32.85 -12.17 -11.29
CA ALA A 465 -31.99 -11.00 -11.15
C ALA A 465 -30.68 -11.19 -11.92
N GLN A 466 -30.48 -10.37 -12.96
CA GLN A 466 -29.30 -10.44 -13.83
C GLN A 466 -27.98 -10.24 -13.09
N GLU A 467 -27.98 -9.43 -12.02
CA GLU A 467 -26.77 -9.19 -11.23
C GLU A 467 -26.25 -10.49 -10.58
N VAL A 468 -27.18 -11.35 -10.12
CA VAL A 468 -26.83 -12.67 -9.55
C VAL A 468 -26.22 -13.54 -10.64
N VAL A 469 -26.86 -13.61 -11.80
CA VAL A 469 -26.41 -14.43 -12.93
C VAL A 469 -25.02 -13.99 -13.41
N ARG A 470 -24.74 -12.69 -13.53
CA ARG A 470 -23.39 -12.20 -13.86
C ARG A 470 -22.35 -12.69 -12.86
N SER A 471 -22.66 -12.64 -11.57
CA SER A 471 -21.77 -13.17 -10.52
C SER A 471 -21.63 -14.70 -10.59
N VAL A 472 -22.66 -15.44 -11.02
CA VAL A 472 -22.57 -16.90 -11.29
C VAL A 472 -21.64 -17.19 -12.46
N ILE A 473 -21.71 -16.41 -13.55
CA ILE A 473 -20.80 -16.55 -14.71
C ILE A 473 -19.34 -16.32 -14.30
N VAL A 474 -19.08 -15.29 -13.48
CA VAL A 474 -17.74 -15.04 -12.91
C VAL A 474 -17.31 -16.20 -12.01
N PHE A 475 -18.21 -16.71 -11.17
CA PHE A 475 -17.95 -17.87 -10.32
C PHE A 475 -17.60 -19.11 -11.15
N ILE A 476 -18.34 -19.40 -12.23
CA ILE A 476 -18.01 -20.49 -13.18
C ILE A 476 -16.59 -20.31 -13.74
N LYS A 477 -16.22 -19.09 -14.19
CA LYS A 477 -14.87 -18.82 -14.71
C LYS A 477 -13.80 -19.22 -13.69
N VAL A 478 -14.02 -18.89 -12.41
CA VAL A 478 -13.13 -19.25 -11.31
C VAL A 478 -13.14 -20.76 -11.07
N MET A 479 -14.30 -21.40 -10.94
CA MET A 479 -14.40 -22.84 -10.70
C MET A 479 -13.72 -23.67 -11.78
N LEU A 480 -13.81 -23.24 -13.04
CA LEU A 480 -13.03 -23.83 -14.10
C LEU A 480 -11.54 -23.71 -13.77
N SER A 481 -11.02 -22.54 -13.41
CA SER A 481 -9.58 -22.38 -13.08
C SER A 481 -9.11 -23.11 -11.81
N THR A 482 -10.01 -23.43 -10.87
CA THR A 482 -9.63 -23.96 -9.54
C THR A 482 -9.85 -25.46 -9.39
N LEU A 483 -10.92 -26.03 -9.96
CA LEU A 483 -11.24 -27.44 -9.80
C LEU A 483 -10.50 -28.35 -10.81
N PRO A 484 -10.21 -29.60 -10.43
CA PRO A 484 -9.73 -30.61 -11.36
C PRO A 484 -10.80 -30.95 -12.41
N LEU A 485 -10.35 -31.44 -13.56
CA LEU A 485 -11.20 -31.75 -14.73
C LEU A 485 -12.28 -32.76 -14.38
N GLU A 486 -11.90 -33.76 -13.60
CA GLU A 486 -12.72 -34.90 -13.18
C GLU A 486 -13.90 -34.46 -12.31
N ALA A 487 -13.74 -33.39 -11.54
CA ALA A 487 -14.80 -32.82 -10.71
C ALA A 487 -15.79 -31.96 -11.52
N ILE A 488 -15.33 -31.29 -12.57
CA ILE A 488 -16.17 -30.40 -13.40
C ILE A 488 -16.94 -31.19 -14.46
N GLN A 489 -16.33 -32.22 -15.05
CA GLN A 489 -16.90 -32.96 -16.18
C GLN A 489 -18.33 -33.48 -15.95
N PRO A 490 -18.69 -34.04 -14.77
CA PRO A 490 -20.05 -34.49 -14.48
C PRO A 490 -21.08 -33.36 -14.42
N LEU A 491 -20.63 -32.12 -14.20
CA LEU A 491 -21.48 -30.93 -14.01
C LEU A 491 -21.77 -30.19 -15.32
N LEU A 492 -21.06 -30.53 -16.41
CA LEU A 492 -21.26 -29.91 -17.72
C LEU A 492 -22.72 -29.94 -18.20
N PRO A 493 -23.49 -31.04 -18.07
CA PRO A 493 -24.89 -31.07 -18.49
C PRO A 493 -25.80 -30.13 -17.69
N GLN A 494 -25.47 -29.86 -16.42
CA GLN A 494 -26.24 -28.93 -15.58
C GLN A 494 -25.81 -27.47 -15.81
N MET A 495 -24.57 -27.24 -16.22
CA MET A 495 -24.02 -25.90 -16.43
C MET A 495 -24.30 -25.34 -17.83
N VAL A 496 -24.05 -26.12 -18.88
CA VAL A 496 -23.96 -25.62 -20.26
C VAL A 496 -25.32 -25.13 -20.80
N PRO A 497 -26.43 -25.90 -20.69
CA PRO A 497 -27.71 -25.44 -21.22
C PRO A 497 -28.24 -24.16 -20.57
N PRO A 498 -28.31 -24.03 -19.22
CA PRO A 498 -28.78 -22.80 -18.59
C PRO A 498 -27.86 -21.61 -18.87
N MET A 499 -26.55 -21.82 -18.98
CA MET A 499 -25.59 -20.76 -19.34
C MET A 499 -25.85 -20.22 -20.76
N LEU A 500 -26.12 -21.10 -21.74
CA LEU A 500 -26.39 -20.72 -23.12
C LEU A 500 -27.73 -20.00 -23.31
N ALA A 501 -28.72 -20.22 -22.44
CA ALA A 501 -29.99 -19.47 -22.46
C ALA A 501 -29.76 -17.95 -22.38
N TRP A 502 -28.68 -17.51 -21.74
CA TRP A 502 -28.32 -16.10 -21.63
C TRP A 502 -27.70 -15.50 -22.89
N CYS A 503 -27.31 -16.31 -23.88
CA CYS A 503 -26.86 -15.81 -25.19
C CYS A 503 -27.98 -15.14 -26.00
N ASN A 504 -29.24 -15.46 -25.68
CA ASN A 504 -30.42 -14.92 -26.36
C ASN A 504 -30.90 -13.59 -25.73
N ASN A 505 -30.26 -13.14 -24.65
CA ASN A 505 -30.61 -11.90 -23.97
C ASN A 505 -30.05 -10.67 -24.71
N LYS A 506 -30.68 -9.50 -24.56
CA LYS A 506 -30.31 -8.24 -25.22
C LYS A 506 -28.97 -7.65 -24.74
N HIS A 507 -28.32 -8.23 -23.72
CA HIS A 507 -27.09 -7.71 -23.14
C HIS A 507 -25.85 -8.29 -23.81
N ALA A 508 -25.18 -7.49 -24.66
CA ALA A 508 -23.99 -7.88 -25.42
C ALA A 508 -22.85 -8.42 -24.54
N HIS A 509 -22.57 -7.78 -23.41
CA HIS A 509 -21.50 -8.18 -22.49
C HIS A 509 -21.68 -9.61 -21.94
N LEU A 510 -22.89 -9.97 -21.50
CA LEU A 510 -23.16 -11.31 -20.96
C LEU A 510 -23.04 -12.38 -22.06
N LYS A 511 -23.51 -12.06 -23.26
CA LYS A 511 -23.34 -12.92 -24.44
C LYS A 511 -21.86 -13.18 -24.76
N TYR A 512 -21.02 -12.15 -24.67
CA TYR A 512 -19.57 -12.28 -24.84
C TYR A 512 -18.95 -13.19 -23.77
N GLN A 513 -19.25 -12.96 -22.50
CA GLN A 513 -18.73 -13.78 -21.39
C GLN A 513 -19.14 -15.26 -21.52
N VAL A 514 -20.39 -15.53 -21.90
CA VAL A 514 -20.84 -16.91 -22.12
C VAL A 514 -20.10 -17.55 -23.31
N ARG A 515 -19.91 -16.82 -24.42
CA ARG A 515 -19.14 -17.31 -25.56
C ARG A 515 -17.70 -17.63 -25.16
N TYR A 516 -17.05 -16.74 -24.43
CA TYR A 516 -15.69 -16.94 -23.90
C TYR A 516 -15.60 -18.20 -23.01
N LEU A 517 -16.57 -18.40 -22.11
CA LEU A 517 -16.63 -19.61 -21.29
C LEU A 517 -16.80 -20.87 -22.14
N MET A 518 -17.67 -20.84 -23.16
CA MET A 518 -17.81 -21.95 -24.10
C MET A 518 -16.49 -22.26 -24.81
N GLU A 519 -15.71 -21.25 -25.18
CA GLU A 519 -14.40 -21.43 -25.84
C GLU A 519 -13.40 -22.11 -24.89
N ARG A 520 -13.36 -21.68 -23.63
CA ARG A 520 -12.56 -22.32 -22.57
C ARG A 520 -13.01 -23.77 -22.32
N LEU A 521 -14.32 -24.04 -22.27
CA LEU A 521 -14.85 -25.39 -22.06
C LEU A 521 -14.48 -26.33 -23.21
N VAL A 522 -14.63 -25.89 -24.47
CA VAL A 522 -14.22 -26.68 -25.66
C VAL A 522 -12.71 -26.92 -25.66
N LYS A 523 -11.91 -25.92 -25.27
CA LYS A 523 -10.44 -26.08 -25.17
C LYS A 523 -10.07 -27.10 -24.09
N ARG A 524 -10.84 -27.19 -23.02
CA ARG A 524 -10.52 -27.96 -21.82
C ARG A 524 -11.05 -29.40 -21.83
N PHE A 525 -12.26 -29.61 -22.36
CA PHE A 525 -12.94 -30.92 -22.38
C PHE A 525 -13.05 -31.54 -23.78
N GLY A 526 -12.67 -30.80 -24.82
CA GLY A 526 -12.74 -31.25 -26.21
C GLY A 526 -14.10 -31.00 -26.86
N TYR A 527 -14.12 -31.08 -28.19
CA TYR A 527 -15.30 -30.76 -29.00
C TYR A 527 -16.43 -31.78 -28.82
N GLU A 528 -16.12 -33.07 -28.86
CA GLU A 528 -17.13 -34.14 -28.87
C GLU A 528 -17.98 -34.13 -27.58
N LEU A 529 -17.33 -34.03 -26.42
CA LEU A 529 -18.03 -33.95 -25.14
C LEU A 529 -18.91 -32.69 -25.05
N MET A 530 -18.35 -31.54 -25.44
CA MET A 530 -19.07 -30.27 -25.43
C MET A 530 -20.25 -30.24 -26.40
N HIS A 531 -20.12 -30.90 -27.56
CA HIS A 531 -21.20 -31.05 -28.52
C HIS A 531 -22.36 -31.86 -27.94
N GLY A 532 -22.07 -32.95 -27.20
CA GLY A 532 -23.08 -33.79 -26.56
C GLY A 532 -23.90 -33.10 -25.48
N VAL A 533 -23.31 -32.16 -24.73
CA VAL A 533 -24.00 -31.41 -23.65
C VAL A 533 -24.65 -30.10 -24.13
N THR A 534 -24.42 -29.69 -25.37
CA THR A 534 -24.92 -28.42 -25.92
C THR A 534 -26.26 -28.62 -26.62
N PRO A 535 -27.32 -27.85 -26.27
CA PRO A 535 -28.61 -27.93 -26.96
C PRO A 535 -28.49 -27.66 -28.47
N GLU A 536 -29.32 -28.33 -29.27
CA GLU A 536 -29.30 -28.24 -30.74
C GLU A 536 -29.33 -26.79 -31.26
N ALA A 537 -30.14 -25.93 -30.63
CA ALA A 537 -30.27 -24.52 -30.97
C ALA A 537 -28.91 -23.75 -30.96
N HIS A 538 -27.94 -24.21 -30.17
CA HIS A 538 -26.65 -23.56 -29.98
C HIS A 538 -25.47 -24.36 -30.56
N GLN A 539 -25.67 -25.52 -31.19
CA GLN A 539 -24.58 -26.32 -31.79
C GLN A 539 -23.87 -25.59 -32.95
N ARG A 540 -24.56 -24.67 -33.63
CA ARG A 540 -23.95 -23.80 -34.65
C ARG A 540 -22.84 -22.92 -34.08
N LEU A 541 -22.97 -22.47 -32.83
CA LEU A 541 -21.95 -21.70 -32.12
C LEU A 541 -20.65 -22.50 -31.97
N LEU A 542 -20.76 -23.76 -31.53
CA LEU A 542 -19.62 -24.67 -31.41
C LEU A 542 -18.95 -24.96 -32.76
N THR A 543 -19.75 -25.13 -33.81
CA THR A 543 -19.25 -25.35 -35.17
C THR A 543 -18.46 -24.13 -35.66
N HIS A 544 -18.95 -22.93 -35.37
CA HIS A 544 -18.26 -21.68 -35.69
C HIS A 544 -16.94 -21.55 -34.92
N MET A 545 -16.95 -21.82 -33.61
CA MET A 545 -15.74 -21.79 -32.77
C MET A 545 -14.68 -22.80 -33.24
N ARG A 546 -15.08 -24.02 -33.66
CA ARG A 546 -14.18 -25.02 -34.24
C ARG A 546 -13.52 -24.52 -35.52
N LYS A 547 -14.31 -23.95 -36.45
CA LYS A 547 -13.80 -23.36 -37.70
C LYS A 547 -12.87 -22.17 -37.44
N GLN A 548 -13.22 -21.29 -36.50
CA GLN A 548 -12.41 -20.13 -36.13
C GLN A 548 -11.07 -20.56 -35.52
N LYS A 549 -11.07 -21.57 -34.63
CA LYS A 549 -9.85 -22.14 -34.04
C LYS A 549 -8.97 -22.86 -35.07
N GLU A 550 -9.57 -23.54 -36.04
CA GLU A 550 -8.84 -24.16 -37.15
C GLU A 550 -8.18 -23.12 -38.06
N ARG A 551 -8.87 -22.01 -38.35
CA ARG A 551 -8.31 -20.85 -39.06
C ARG A 551 -7.16 -20.20 -38.28
N ALA A 552 -7.34 -19.97 -36.99
CA ALA A 552 -6.30 -19.43 -36.12
C ALA A 552 -5.08 -20.35 -36.03
N ARG A 553 -5.29 -21.66 -35.91
CA ARG A 553 -4.21 -22.67 -35.95
C ARG A 553 -3.47 -22.65 -37.28
N ARG A 554 -4.17 -22.55 -38.42
CA ARG A 554 -3.53 -22.39 -39.74
C ARG A 554 -2.74 -21.07 -39.87
N HIS A 555 -3.21 -19.98 -39.25
CA HIS A 555 -2.47 -18.71 -39.19
C HIS A 555 -1.25 -18.78 -38.27
N VAL A 556 -1.35 -19.44 -37.12
CA VAL A 556 -0.25 -19.64 -36.16
C VAL A 556 0.77 -20.62 -36.73
N GLU A 557 0.37 -21.71 -37.38
CA GLU A 557 1.27 -22.61 -38.12
C GLU A 557 2.02 -21.86 -39.22
N LYS A 558 1.35 -20.95 -39.96
CA LYS A 558 2.01 -20.05 -40.92
C LYS A 558 2.95 -19.03 -40.26
N ARG A 559 2.66 -18.56 -39.04
CA ARG A 559 3.43 -17.53 -38.32
C ARG A 559 4.61 -18.11 -37.53
N LEU A 560 4.48 -19.34 -37.00
CA LEU A 560 5.54 -20.13 -36.37
C LEU A 560 6.51 -20.69 -37.41
N ALA A 561 6.04 -21.01 -38.61
CA ALA A 561 6.91 -21.25 -39.75
C ALA A 561 7.74 -20.01 -40.15
N ALA A 562 7.39 -18.81 -39.64
CA ALA A 562 8.03 -17.54 -39.98
C ALA A 562 8.80 -16.87 -38.82
N LYS A 563 8.71 -17.34 -37.57
CA LYS A 563 9.42 -16.74 -36.42
C LYS A 563 9.87 -17.77 -35.40
N GLY A 564 11.19 -17.86 -35.23
CA GLY A 564 11.85 -18.56 -34.13
C GLY A 564 11.67 -17.86 -32.78
N GLU A 565 11.64 -18.73 -31.78
CA GLU A 565 11.61 -18.64 -30.30
C GLU A 565 11.85 -17.31 -29.56
N GLY A 566 11.03 -17.09 -28.52
CA GLY A 566 11.49 -16.52 -27.23
C GLY A 566 10.57 -15.47 -26.58
N GLY A 567 9.92 -15.82 -25.46
CA GLY A 567 9.46 -14.84 -24.46
C GLY A 567 8.18 -15.22 -23.68
N SER A 568 8.33 -15.59 -22.41
CA SER A 568 7.27 -16.01 -21.47
C SER A 568 6.82 -14.87 -20.55
N ALA A 569 5.51 -14.64 -20.41
CA ALA A 569 4.89 -13.67 -19.51
C ALA A 569 4.21 -14.37 -18.31
N ARG A 570 4.45 -13.91 -17.08
CA ARG A 570 3.75 -14.37 -15.87
C ARG A 570 3.76 -13.26 -14.78
N HIS A 571 2.77 -12.36 -14.80
CA HIS A 571 2.23 -11.72 -13.58
C HIS A 571 0.87 -10.98 -13.76
N GLU A 572 0.07 -11.23 -14.81
CA GLU A 572 -1.19 -10.47 -15.09
C GLU A 572 -2.49 -11.25 -14.80
N ASP A 573 -2.39 -12.54 -14.44
CA ASP A 573 -3.45 -13.55 -14.56
C ASP A 573 -4.64 -13.46 -13.55
N TYR A 574 -4.69 -12.47 -12.64
CA TYR A 574 -5.82 -12.35 -11.69
C TYR A 574 -6.70 -11.12 -11.95
N GLU A 575 -6.10 -9.96 -12.23
CA GLU A 575 -6.87 -8.78 -12.63
C GLU A 575 -7.37 -8.93 -14.07
N GLU A 576 -6.61 -9.55 -14.98
CA GLU A 576 -7.04 -9.90 -16.34
C GLU A 576 -8.24 -10.87 -16.33
N LEU A 577 -8.25 -11.83 -15.40
CA LEU A 577 -9.37 -12.76 -15.23
C LEU A 577 -10.69 -12.07 -14.83
N LEU A 578 -10.62 -10.87 -14.25
CA LEU A 578 -11.77 -10.04 -13.87
C LEU A 578 -12.02 -8.87 -14.83
N ALA A 579 -10.98 -8.34 -15.49
CA ALA A 579 -10.99 -7.14 -16.34
C ALA A 579 -11.26 -7.43 -17.82
N GLU A 580 -10.98 -8.63 -18.33
CA GLU A 580 -11.30 -9.05 -19.72
C GLU A 580 -12.81 -9.07 -20.04
N GLY A 581 -13.67 -8.65 -19.11
CA GLY A 581 -15.08 -8.37 -19.37
C GLY A 581 -15.37 -6.94 -19.85
N GLU A 582 -14.54 -5.95 -19.51
CA GLU A 582 -14.93 -4.54 -19.66
C GLU A 582 -14.28 -3.79 -20.85
N ASP A 583 -13.20 -4.29 -21.46
CA ASP A 583 -12.36 -3.45 -22.35
C ASP A 583 -12.16 -3.91 -23.82
N GLU A 584 -13.09 -4.68 -24.41
CA GLU A 584 -13.14 -4.87 -25.89
C GLU A 584 -14.52 -4.50 -26.47
N ALA A 585 -15.00 -3.31 -26.11
CA ALA A 585 -16.13 -2.66 -26.76
C ALA A 585 -15.64 -1.37 -27.45
N GLY A 586 -14.91 -1.53 -28.54
CA GLY A 586 -14.46 -0.42 -29.37
C GLY A 586 -13.72 -0.93 -30.59
N ASP A 587 -14.34 -0.72 -31.74
CA ASP A 587 -13.88 -0.86 -33.12
C ASP A 587 -14.23 -2.13 -33.92
N ASP A 588 -14.69 -1.79 -35.13
CA ASP A 588 -14.95 -2.54 -36.35
C ASP A 588 -16.20 -3.44 -36.38
N ASP A 589 -17.11 -3.36 -37.35
CA ASP A 589 -17.43 -2.43 -38.44
C ASP A 589 -18.72 -3.03 -39.05
N ASP A 590 -19.53 -2.25 -39.75
CA ASP A 590 -20.33 -2.77 -40.89
C ASP A 590 -20.80 -1.58 -41.75
N GLU A 591 -19.93 -1.20 -42.68
CA GLU A 591 -20.29 -0.58 -43.95
C GLU A 591 -20.83 -1.64 -44.94
N GLU A 592 -21.66 -1.16 -45.87
CA GLU A 592 -22.26 -1.79 -47.06
C GLU A 592 -23.40 -2.79 -46.86
N GLY A 593 -24.58 -2.66 -47.48
CA GLY A 593 -25.07 -1.73 -48.50
C GLY A 593 -26.34 -2.29 -49.16
N GLY A 594 -27.18 -1.41 -49.72
CA GLY A 594 -28.09 -1.79 -50.81
C GLY A 594 -29.58 -1.44 -50.68
N GLY A 595 -29.98 -0.31 -51.27
CA GLY A 595 -30.94 -0.33 -52.40
C GLY A 595 -32.45 -0.16 -52.13
N GLY A 596 -33.00 0.93 -52.68
CA GLY A 596 -34.43 1.17 -52.96
C GLY A 596 -34.90 2.48 -52.32
N GLY A 597 -35.38 3.53 -53.00
CA GLY A 597 -35.98 3.66 -54.32
C GLY A 597 -37.30 4.42 -54.16
N GLY A 598 -37.40 5.62 -54.78
CA GLY A 598 -38.63 6.43 -54.93
C GLY A 598 -38.83 7.49 -53.85
N GLY A 599 -39.26 8.73 -54.10
CA GLY A 599 -39.69 9.49 -55.28
C GLY A 599 -39.85 10.94 -54.79
N GLY A 600 -39.52 11.96 -55.58
CA GLY A 600 -40.52 12.67 -56.38
C GLY A 600 -41.29 13.71 -55.55
N GLY A 601 -40.96 15.00 -55.73
CA GLY A 601 -41.67 16.15 -55.13
C GLY A 601 -40.75 17.28 -54.77
#